data_AF-A0A7Y4Z0K5-F1
#
_entry.id   AF-A0A7Y4Z0K5-F1
#
_cell.length_a   1.000
_cell.length_b   1.000
_cell.length_c   1.000
_cell.angle_alpha   90.00
_cell.angle_beta   90.00
_cell.angle_gamma   90.00
#
_symmetry.space_group_name_H-M   'P 1'
#
loop_
_entity.id
_entity.type
_entity.pdbx_description
1 polymer ?
#
loop_
_entity_poly.entity_id
_entity_poly.type
_entity_poly.pdbx_seq_one_letter_code
_entity_poly.pdbx_strand_id
1 'polypeptide(L)' 'MHPIFEKYFDLLLQMFQYDINAMSHPWMYYFVLPIIGYLVFFFIKWAVLTAPFWLPFSIIIGAARAKSGSKRKVKQ' A
#
# COMPACT_ATOMS: atom_id res chain seq x y z
N MET A 1 11.52 19.78 1.45
CA MET A 1 11.13 18.73 2.42
C MET A 1 12.40 17.98 2.83
N HIS A 2 12.35 16.95 3.71
CA HIS A 2 13.57 16.16 3.95
C HIS A 2 13.97 15.46 2.64
N PRO A 3 15.25 15.46 2.22
CA PRO A 3 15.69 14.95 0.91
C PRO A 3 15.37 13.47 0.68
N ILE A 4 15.09 12.74 1.75
CA ILE A 4 14.66 11.33 1.72
C ILE A 4 13.21 11.20 1.21
N PHE A 5 12.31 12.10 1.62
CA PHE A 5 10.92 12.07 1.17
C PHE A 5 10.81 12.39 -0.32
N GLU A 6 11.62 13.33 -0.81
CA GLU A 6 11.63 13.70 -2.23
C GLU A 6 12.08 12.51 -3.10
N LYS A 7 13.18 11.85 -2.74
CA LYS A 7 13.64 10.62 -3.43
C LYS A 7 12.61 9.48 -3.36
N TYR A 8 11.93 9.33 -2.23
CA TYR A 8 10.91 8.29 -2.08
C TYR A 8 9.69 8.56 -2.95
N PHE A 9 9.27 9.83 -3.02
CA PHE A 9 8.15 10.25 -3.86
C PHE A 9 8.46 10.12 -5.34
N ASP A 10 9.67 10.48 -5.77
CA ASP A 10 10.12 10.26 -7.15
C ASP A 10 10.10 8.77 -7.52
N LEU A 11 10.54 7.90 -6.62
CA LEU A 11 10.48 6.45 -6.82
C LEU A 11 9.03 5.96 -6.95
N LEU A 12 8.11 6.44 -6.11
CA LEU A 12 6.68 6.10 -6.20
C LEU A 12 6.08 6.55 -7.55
N LEU A 13 6.41 7.76 -8.00
CA LEU A 13 5.95 8.29 -9.28
C LEU A 13 6.49 7.49 -10.47
N GLN A 14 7.78 7.13 -10.45
CA GLN A 14 8.37 6.28 -11.49
C GLN A 14 7.70 4.90 -11.55
N MET A 15 7.45 4.30 -10.38
CA MET A 15 6.74 3.02 -10.30
C MET A 15 5.29 3.13 -10.80
N PHE A 16 4.61 4.24 -10.53
CA PHE A 16 3.25 4.49 -11.03
C PHE A 16 3.21 4.67 -12.54
N GLN A 17 4.14 5.45 -13.10
CA GLN A 17 4.26 5.61 -14.55
C GLN A 17 4.53 4.28 -15.25
N TYR A 18 5.38 3.44 -14.67
CA TYR A 18 5.63 2.09 -15.17
C TYR A 18 4.35 1.25 -15.19
N ASP A 19 3.56 1.28 -14.11
CA ASP A 19 2.31 0.52 -14.04
C ASP A 19 1.27 1.01 -15.05
N ILE A 20 1.13 2.33 -15.25
CA ILE A 20 0.26 2.90 -16.29
C ILE A 20 0.72 2.45 -17.68
N ASN A 21 2.02 2.50 -17.96
CA ASN A 21 2.55 2.08 -19.25
C ASN A 21 2.30 0.59 -19.51
N ALA A 22 2.52 -0.27 -18.51
CA ALA A 22 2.22 -1.70 -18.61
C ALA A 22 0.73 -1.96 -18.88
N MET A 23 -0.18 -1.25 -18.19
CA MET A 23 -1.62 -1.35 -18.43
C MET A 23 -2.06 -0.77 -19.78
N SER A 24 -1.29 0.17 -20.35
CA SER A 24 -1.59 0.79 -21.65
C SER A 24 -1.23 -0.10 -22.84
N HIS A 25 -0.57 -1.24 -22.61
CA HIS A 25 -0.23 -2.14 -23.71
C HIS A 25 -1.46 -2.90 -24.22
N PRO A 26 -1.65 -3.02 -25.55
CA PRO A 26 -2.82 -3.69 -26.12
C PRO A 26 -3.00 -5.15 -25.67
N TRP A 27 -1.89 -5.87 -25.46
CA TRP A 27 -1.91 -7.29 -25.05
C TRP A 27 -2.62 -7.53 -23.72
N MET A 28 -2.67 -6.53 -22.84
CA MET A 28 -3.44 -6.57 -21.60
C MET A 28 -4.93 -6.71 -21.87
N TYR A 29 -5.48 -6.04 -22.88
CA TYR A 29 -6.91 -6.03 -23.16
C TYR A 29 -7.40 -7.24 -23.96
N TYR A 30 -6.50 -7.97 -24.62
CA TYR A 30 -6.85 -9.18 -25.38
C TYR A 30 -7.18 -10.38 -24.49
N PHE A 31 -6.68 -10.42 -23.26
CA PHE A 31 -6.87 -11.55 -22.36
C PHE A 31 -7.36 -11.05 -20.99
N VAL A 32 -8.48 -11.58 -20.51
CA VAL A 32 -9.04 -11.22 -19.19
C VAL A 32 -8.13 -11.67 -18.04
N LEU A 33 -7.41 -12.77 -18.21
CA LEU A 33 -6.54 -13.38 -17.22
C LEU A 33 -5.34 -12.49 -16.79
N PRO A 34 -4.55 -11.89 -17.72
CA PRO A 34 -3.50 -10.96 -17.35
C PRO A 34 -4.02 -9.66 -16.74
N ILE A 35 -5.22 -9.18 -17.09
CA ILE A 35 -5.80 -7.98 -16.44
C ILE A 35 -6.00 -8.23 -14.94
N ILE A 36 -6.65 -9.34 -14.60
CA ILE A 36 -6.95 -9.68 -13.19
C ILE A 36 -5.65 -9.97 -12.43
N GLY A 37 -4.73 -10.74 -13.04
CA GLY A 37 -3.42 -11.03 -12.45
C GLY A 37 -2.61 -9.75 -12.18
N TYR A 38 -2.60 -8.82 -13.13
CA TYR A 38 -1.89 -7.56 -13.01
C TYR A 38 -2.55 -6.62 -11.99
N LEU A 39 -3.88 -6.60 -11.89
CA LEU A 39 -4.61 -5.86 -10.85
C LEU A 39 -4.26 -6.35 -9.44
N VAL A 40 -4.25 -7.66 -9.22
CA VAL A 40 -3.86 -8.24 -7.93
C VAL A 40 -2.40 -7.91 -7.60
N PHE A 41 -1.50 -8.06 -8.57
CA PHE A 41 -0.09 -7.68 -8.41
C PHE A 41 0.07 -6.19 -8.09
N PHE A 42 -0.69 -5.32 -8.78
CA PHE A 42 -0.73 -3.88 -8.53
C PHE A 42 -1.12 -3.59 -7.08
N PHE A 43 -2.21 -4.16 -6.58
CA PHE A 43 -2.63 -3.94 -5.19
C PHE A 43 -1.60 -4.41 -4.16
N ILE A 44 -0.99 -5.59 -4.37
CA ILE A 44 0.04 -6.11 -3.45
C ILE A 44 1.28 -5.22 -3.48
N LYS A 45 1.77 -4.87 -4.68
CA LYS A 45 2.92 -4.00 -4.89
C LYS A 45 2.70 -2.65 -4.20
N TRP A 46 1.55 -2.03 -4.43
CA TRP A 46 1.21 -0.75 -3.82
C TRP A 46 1.04 -0.86 -2.30
N ALA A 47 0.41 -1.91 -1.78
CA ALA A 47 0.31 -2.12 -0.33
C ALA A 47 1.69 -2.14 0.38
N VAL A 48 2.70 -2.73 -0.27
CA VAL A 48 4.09 -2.75 0.23
C VAL A 48 4.78 -1.39 0.06
N LEU A 49 4.65 -0.77 -1.12
CA LEU A 49 5.27 0.53 -1.43
C LEU A 49 4.76 1.68 -0.58
N THR A 50 3.56 1.59 -0.03
CA THR A 50 3.04 2.62 0.87
C THR A 50 2.95 2.14 2.32
N ALA A 51 3.48 0.94 2.61
CA ALA A 51 3.65 0.40 3.97
C ALA A 51 4.28 1.40 4.95
N PRO A 52 5.36 2.13 4.61
CA PRO A 52 5.99 3.07 5.53
C PRO A 52 5.04 4.18 6.02
N PHE A 53 3.99 4.49 5.25
CA PHE A 53 3.01 5.50 5.62
C PHE A 53 1.93 4.98 6.55
N TRP A 54 1.40 3.77 6.34
CA TRP A 54 0.27 3.25 7.15
C TRP A 54 0.67 2.30 8.28
N LEU A 55 1.81 1.63 8.16
CA LEU A 55 2.34 0.75 9.21
C LEU A 55 2.47 1.46 10.58
N PRO A 56 3.00 2.70 10.69
CA PRO A 56 3.00 3.41 11.97
C PRO A 56 1.59 3.66 12.54
N PHE A 57 0.62 4.03 11.70
CA PHE A 57 -0.77 4.22 12.16
C PHE A 57 -1.41 2.92 12.62
N SER A 58 -1.15 1.81 11.91
CA SER A 58 -1.69 0.50 12.25
C SER A 58 -1.24 0.03 13.64
N ILE A 59 0.04 0.28 13.98
CA ILE A 59 0.62 -0.04 15.28
C ILE A 59 0.01 0.86 16.36
N ILE A 60 -0.12 2.16 16.12
CA ILE A 60 -0.69 3.12 17.07
C ILE A 60 -2.16 2.76 17.38
N ILE A 61 -2.96 2.47 16.36
CA ILE A 61 -4.36 2.07 16.51
C ILE A 61 -4.48 0.73 17.24
N GLY A 62 -3.62 -0.24 16.92
CA GLY A 62 -3.55 -1.53 17.62
C GLY A 62 -3.23 -1.37 19.11
N ALA A 63 -2.23 -0.56 19.44
CA ALA A 63 -1.85 -0.25 20.82
C ALA A 63 -2.99 0.46 21.59
N ALA A 64 -3.68 1.39 20.94
CA ALA A 64 -4.83 2.08 21.54
C ALA A 64 -6.00 1.13 21.83
N ARG A 65 -6.29 0.19 20.91
CA ARG A 65 -7.33 -0.83 21.10
C ARG A 65 -6.97 -1.83 22.22
N ALA A 66 -5.72 -2.27 22.30
CA ALA A 66 -5.26 -3.18 23.35
C ALA A 66 -5.41 -2.57 24.77
N LYS A 67 -5.07 -1.28 24.91
CA LYS A 67 -5.20 -0.55 26.19
C LYS A 67 -6.66 -0.38 26.63
N SER A 68 -7.57 -0.15 25.67
CA SER A 68 -9.02 -0.07 25.92
C SER A 68 -9.62 -1.39 26.41
N GLY A 69 -9.24 -2.52 25.77
CA GLY A 69 -9.68 -3.85 26.16
C GLY A 69 -9.21 -4.26 27.57
N SER A 70 -7.97 -3.91 27.93
CA SER A 70 -7.42 -4.23 29.26
C SER A 70 -8.11 -3.47 30.39
N LYS A 71 -8.50 -2.19 30.19
CA LYS A 71 -9.24 -1.42 31.21
C LYS A 71 -10.63 -1.99 31.51
N ARG A 72 -11.26 -2.66 30.54
CA ARG A 72 -12.60 -3.24 30.69
C ARG A 72 -12.62 -4.51 31.55
N LYS A 73 -11.51 -5.27 31.59
CA LYS A 73 -11.36 -6.48 32.43
C LYS A 73 -11.01 -6.20 33.89
N VAL A 74 -10.38 -5.07 34.22
CA VAL A 74 -9.96 -4.73 35.60
C VAL A 74 -11.11 -4.12 36.43
N LYS A 75 -12.22 -3.76 35.78
CA LYS A 75 -13.37 -3.10 36.42
C LYS A 75 -14.57 -4.03 36.63
N GLN A 76 -14.46 -5.31 36.24
CA GLN A 76 -15.40 -6.40 36.58
C GLN A 76 -14.77 -7.25 37.66
#